data_AF-A0A4Q9DHU2-F1
#
_entry.id   AF-A0A4Q9DHU2-F1
#
_cell.length_a   1.000
_cell.length_b   1.000
_cell.length_c   1.000
_cell.angle_alpha   90.00
_cell.angle_beta   90.00
_cell.angle_gamma   90.00
#
_symmetry.space_group_name_H-M   'P 1'
#
loop_
_entity.id
_entity.type
_entity.pdbx_description
1 polymer ?
#
loop_
_entity_poly.entity_id
_entity_poly.type
_entity_poly.pdbx_seq_one_letter_code
_entity_poly.pdbx_strand_id
1 'polypeptide(L)'
;MDNDTNLENIRKKQEETRNQFYGIKRKEGRKEERKVDSTLMTSDGENAVAKIIRIIAIVEMVLGLIVGYKLANSEIANILHTKSGFQWSVALTWWISTIVSGFLLLGFSEIVRLLHEINNKVK
;
A
#
# COMPACT_ATOMS: atom_id res chain seq x y z
N MET A 1 -10.14 0.18 -58.28
CA MET A 1 -9.88 -0.83 -57.22
C MET A 1 -8.70 -0.44 -56.32
N ASP A 2 -7.96 0.64 -56.61
CA ASP A 2 -6.77 1.04 -55.85
C ASP A 2 -6.99 2.06 -54.71
N ASN A 3 -8.13 2.76 -54.69
CA ASN A 3 -8.36 3.83 -53.71
C ASN A 3 -8.74 3.28 -52.32
N ASP A 4 -9.51 2.19 -52.28
CA ASP A 4 -9.99 1.58 -51.03
C ASP A 4 -8.85 0.92 -50.24
N THR A 5 -7.89 0.33 -50.95
CA THR A 5 -6.69 -0.32 -50.38
C THR A 5 -5.77 0.69 -49.69
N ASN A 6 -5.65 1.91 -50.23
CA ASN A 6 -4.85 2.98 -49.63
C ASN A 6 -5.50 3.47 -48.32
N LEU A 7 -6.83 3.60 -48.32
CA LEU A 7 -7.58 4.04 -47.14
C LEU A 7 -7.48 3.04 -45.99
N GLU A 8 -7.49 1.73 -46.28
CA GLU A 8 -7.32 0.69 -45.26
C GLU A 8 -5.92 0.72 -44.62
N ASN A 9 -4.88 0.94 -45.42
CA ASN A 9 -3.50 1.05 -44.95
C ASN A 9 -3.30 2.26 -44.03
N ILE A 10 -3.93 3.40 -44.35
CA ILE A 10 -3.90 4.60 -43.51
C ILE A 10 -4.58 4.32 -42.16
N ARG A 11 -5.75 3.66 -42.18
CA ARG A 11 -6.47 3.31 -40.94
C ARG A 11 -5.66 2.36 -40.06
N LYS A 12 -5.09 1.29 -40.62
CA LYS A 12 -4.21 0.37 -39.88
C LYS A 12 -3.03 1.09 -39.23
N LYS A 13 -2.35 1.97 -39.98
CA LYS A 13 -1.24 2.78 -39.46
C LYS A 13 -1.68 3.72 -38.33
N GLN A 14 -2.86 4.32 -38.42
CA GLN A 14 -3.42 5.15 -37.35
C GLN A 14 -3.76 4.33 -36.10
N GLU A 15 -4.31 3.12 -36.26
CA GLU A 15 -4.61 2.23 -35.14
C GLU A 15 -3.37 1.72 -34.42
N GLU A 16 -2.32 1.36 -35.18
CA GLU A 16 -1.02 1.00 -34.63
C GLU A 16 -0.42 2.15 -33.83
N THR A 17 -0.43 3.36 -34.39
CA THR A 17 0.08 4.57 -33.73
C THR A 17 -0.71 4.88 -32.45
N ARG A 18 -2.04 4.75 -32.50
CA ARG A 18 -2.93 4.92 -31.35
C ARG A 18 -2.58 3.93 -30.23
N ASN A 19 -2.48 2.65 -30.57
CA ASN A 19 -2.20 1.59 -29.61
C ASN A 19 -0.79 1.71 -29.00
N GLN A 20 0.19 2.17 -29.79
CA GLN A 20 1.53 2.48 -29.29
C GLN A 20 1.50 3.63 -28.29
N PHE A 21 0.85 4.75 -28.62
CA PHE A 21 0.81 5.93 -27.76
C PHE A 21 0.09 5.65 -26.42
N TYR A 22 -1.11 5.06 -26.47
CA TYR A 22 -1.85 4.70 -25.25
C TYR A 22 -1.16 3.58 -24.46
N GLY A 23 -0.50 2.64 -25.15
CA GLY A 23 0.27 1.57 -24.53
C GLY A 23 1.53 2.08 -23.80
N ILE A 24 2.24 3.05 -24.37
CA ILE A 24 3.40 3.70 -23.75
C ILE A 24 2.96 4.48 -22.51
N LYS A 25 1.94 5.33 -22.62
CA LYS A 25 1.43 6.12 -21.48
C LYS A 25 0.99 5.23 -20.31
N ARG A 26 0.35 4.09 -20.59
CA ARG A 26 -0.05 3.11 -19.56
C ARG A 26 1.15 2.42 -18.91
N LYS A 27 2.20 2.13 -19.69
CA LYS A 27 3.45 1.53 -19.18
C LYS A 27 4.24 2.54 -18.33
N GLU A 28 4.26 3.82 -18.72
CA GLU A 28 4.90 4.89 -17.96
C GLU A 28 4.18 5.16 -16.64
N GLY A 29 2.86 5.33 -16.64
CA GLY A 29 2.09 5.50 -15.40
C GLY A 29 2.27 4.35 -14.41
N ARG A 30 2.26 3.09 -14.88
CA ARG A 30 2.52 1.92 -14.02
C ARG A 30 3.96 1.89 -13.49
N LYS A 31 4.94 2.31 -14.30
CA LYS A 31 6.33 2.42 -13.85
C LYS A 31 6.47 3.50 -12.80
N GLU A 32 5.78 4.62 -12.95
CA GLU A 32 5.80 5.74 -12.02
C GLU A 32 5.12 5.39 -10.69
N GLU A 33 3.94 4.77 -10.71
CA GLU A 33 3.25 4.24 -9.52
C GLU A 33 4.12 3.22 -8.76
N ARG A 34 4.72 2.27 -9.49
CA ARG A 34 5.62 1.26 -8.88
C ARG A 34 6.90 1.90 -8.35
N LYS A 35 7.41 2.95 -9.01
CA LYS A 35 8.60 3.69 -8.57
C LYS A 35 8.28 4.50 -7.32
N VAL A 36 7.12 5.14 -7.22
CA VAL A 36 6.68 5.83 -5.99
C VAL A 36 6.61 4.83 -4.83
N ASP A 37 6.00 3.67 -5.04
CA ASP A 37 5.85 2.61 -4.02
C ASP A 37 7.22 2.01 -3.59
N SER A 38 8.13 1.76 -4.54
CA SER A 38 9.48 1.27 -4.23
C SER A 38 10.43 2.33 -3.68
N THR A 39 10.26 3.61 -4.06
CA THR A 39 11.09 4.73 -3.56
C THR A 39 10.72 5.05 -2.12
N LEU A 40 9.47 4.84 -1.71
CA LEU A 40 9.10 4.84 -0.29
C LEU A 40 9.86 3.77 0.51
N MET A 41 10.32 2.68 -0.12
CA MET A 41 11.04 1.60 0.56
C MET A 41 12.56 1.79 0.64
N THR A 42 13.17 2.67 -0.15
CA THR A 42 14.62 2.91 -0.13
C THR A 42 14.93 4.34 -0.54
N SER A 43 14.86 5.26 0.43
CA SER A 43 15.47 6.58 0.28
C SER A 43 16.87 6.47 0.89
N ASP A 44 17.88 6.41 0.02
CA ASP A 44 19.32 6.30 0.36
C ASP A 44 19.91 7.57 1.01
N GLY A 45 19.11 8.22 1.86
CA GLY A 45 19.49 9.24 2.85
C GLY A 45 18.73 8.96 4.15
N GLU A 46 18.87 7.72 4.63
CA GLU A 46 17.93 7.09 5.57
C GLU A 46 17.83 7.83 6.92
N ASN A 47 16.63 8.34 7.22
CA ASN A 47 16.26 8.53 8.61
C ASN A 47 16.06 7.17 9.25
N ALA A 48 17.06 6.74 10.01
CA ALA A 48 16.93 5.57 10.87
C ALA A 48 15.65 5.63 11.70
N VAL A 49 15.28 6.82 12.19
CA VAL A 49 14.06 7.06 12.98
C VAL A 49 12.79 6.73 12.18
N ALA A 50 12.61 7.28 10.98
CA ALA A 50 11.42 7.00 10.16
C ALA A 50 11.34 5.51 9.79
N LYS A 51 12.47 4.92 9.42
CA LYS A 51 12.56 3.49 9.06
C LYS A 51 12.14 2.59 10.23
N ILE A 52 12.61 2.89 11.45
CA ILE A 52 12.24 2.14 12.65
C ILE A 52 10.74 2.27 12.95
N ILE A 53 10.16 3.47 12.88
CA ILE A 53 8.72 3.68 13.12
C ILE A 53 7.90 2.87 12.11
N ARG A 54 8.30 2.85 10.84
CA ARG A 54 7.64 2.04 9.81
C ARG A 54 7.67 0.55 10.12
N ILE A 55 8.83 0.04 10.56
CA ILE A 55 8.98 -1.37 10.94
C ILE A 55 8.09 -1.69 12.14
N ILE A 56 8.08 -0.83 13.15
CA ILE A 56 7.22 -0.99 14.34
C ILE A 56 5.75 -1.04 13.95
N ALA A 57 5.30 -0.16 13.06
CA ALA A 57 3.91 -0.15 12.58
C ALA A 57 3.51 -1.48 11.92
N ILE A 58 4.38 -2.02 11.06
CA ILE A 58 4.13 -3.31 10.39
C ILE A 58 4.11 -4.46 11.41
N VAL A 59 5.07 -4.48 12.34
CA VAL A 59 5.14 -5.51 13.39
C VAL A 59 3.91 -5.45 14.30
N GLU A 60 3.49 -4.25 14.70
CA GLU A 60 2.28 -4.03 15.50
C GLU A 60 1.04 -4.59 14.80
N MET A 61 0.84 -4.29 13.50
CA MET A 61 -0.30 -4.82 12.75
C MET A 61 -0.29 -6.36 12.72
N VAL A 62 0.86 -6.98 12.47
CA VAL A 62 0.96 -8.46 12.42
C VAL A 62 0.70 -9.07 13.79
N LEU A 63 1.30 -8.52 14.86
CA LEU A 63 1.07 -8.99 16.22
C LEU A 63 -0.39 -8.78 16.63
N GLY A 64 -0.99 -7.66 16.26
CA GLY A 64 -2.39 -7.34 16.51
C GLY A 64 -3.36 -8.36 15.90
N LEU A 65 -3.08 -8.83 14.68
CA LEU A 65 -3.86 -9.90 14.05
C LEU A 65 -3.79 -11.22 14.83
N ILE A 66 -2.57 -11.62 15.24
CA ILE A 66 -2.33 -12.86 15.99
C ILE A 66 -2.98 -12.79 17.38
N VAL A 67 -2.79 -11.66 18.09
CA VAL A 67 -3.39 -11.40 19.40
C VAL A 67 -4.91 -11.41 19.30
N GLY A 68 -5.48 -10.71 18.32
CA GLY A 68 -6.93 -10.72 18.08
C GLY A 68 -7.49 -12.12 17.86
N TYR A 69 -6.80 -12.96 17.08
CA TYR A 69 -7.18 -14.37 16.88
C TYR A 69 -7.11 -15.18 18.18
N LYS A 70 -6.01 -15.05 18.94
CA LYS A 70 -5.82 -15.76 20.21
C LYS A 70 -6.86 -15.36 21.25
N LEU A 71 -7.15 -14.06 21.39
CA LEU A 71 -8.16 -13.57 22.33
C LEU A 71 -9.56 -14.04 21.93
N ALA A 72 -9.91 -13.96 20.65
CA ALA A 72 -11.22 -14.39 20.15
C ALA A 72 -11.46 -15.90 20.30
N ASN A 73 -10.41 -16.71 20.43
CA ASN A 73 -10.49 -18.15 20.68
C ASN A 73 -10.18 -18.54 22.15
N SER A 74 -9.92 -17.57 23.03
CA SER A 74 -9.57 -17.83 24.42
C SER A 74 -10.81 -17.92 25.31
N GLU A 75 -10.69 -18.67 26.41
CA GLU A 75 -11.72 -18.72 27.46
C GLU A 75 -12.00 -17.34 28.08
N ILE A 76 -11.05 -16.40 28.01
CA ILE A 76 -11.22 -15.01 28.47
C ILE A 76 -12.38 -14.32 27.73
N ALA A 77 -12.53 -14.56 26.42
CA ALA A 77 -13.66 -14.06 25.66
C ALA A 77 -14.98 -14.78 26.05
N ASN A 78 -14.90 -16.05 26.45
CA ASN A 78 -16.06 -16.85 26.87
C ASN A 78 -16.63 -16.42 28.24
N ILE A 79 -15.88 -15.66 29.05
CA ILE A 79 -16.39 -15.09 30.31
C ILE A 79 -17.48 -14.03 30.01
N LEU A 80 -17.36 -13.31 28.89
CA LEU A 80 -18.31 -12.26 28.50
C LEU A 80 -19.48 -12.77 27.65
N HIS A 81 -19.33 -13.89 26.94
CA HIS A 81 -20.39 -14.46 26.10
C HIS A 81 -20.43 -15.98 26.23
N THR A 82 -21.61 -16.49 26.62
CA THR A 82 -21.97 -17.87 26.95
C THR A 82 -21.87 -18.90 25.80
N LYS A 83 -21.12 -18.61 24.73
CA LYS A 83 -20.94 -19.53 23.59
C LYS A 83 -19.47 -19.92 23.44
N SER A 84 -19.20 -21.22 23.61
CA SER A 84 -17.90 -21.89 23.44
C SER A 84 -17.42 -21.91 21.97
N GLY A 85 -17.19 -20.75 21.36
CA GLY A 85 -16.74 -20.65 19.97
C GLY A 85 -15.98 -19.36 19.69
N PHE A 86 -15.39 -19.28 18.49
CA PHE A 86 -14.64 -18.11 18.05
C PHE A 86 -15.51 -16.85 18.06
N GLN A 87 -15.09 -15.83 18.80
CA GLN A 87 -15.83 -14.59 18.95
C GLN A 87 -15.43 -13.56 17.91
N TRP A 88 -16.20 -13.50 16.83
CA TRP A 88 -16.00 -12.56 15.73
C TRP A 88 -15.98 -11.10 16.17
N SER A 89 -16.81 -10.71 17.13
CA SER A 89 -16.81 -9.32 17.64
C SER A 89 -15.46 -8.95 18.25
N VAL A 90 -14.89 -9.83 19.09
CA VAL A 90 -13.58 -9.60 19.73
C VAL A 90 -12.48 -9.55 18.68
N ALA A 91 -12.46 -10.51 17.74
CA ALA A 91 -11.47 -10.54 16.67
C ALA A 91 -11.49 -9.26 15.83
N LEU A 92 -12.67 -8.86 15.36
CA LEU A 92 -12.84 -7.68 14.51
C LEU A 92 -12.46 -6.39 15.24
N THR A 93 -12.82 -6.24 16.52
CA THR A 93 -12.42 -5.06 17.30
C THR A 93 -10.89 -4.95 17.39
N TRP A 94 -10.20 -6.05 17.69
CA TRP A 94 -8.74 -6.06 17.76
C TRP A 94 -8.08 -5.81 16.40
N TRP A 95 -8.58 -6.44 15.34
CA TRP A 95 -8.05 -6.26 13.99
C TRP A 95 -8.23 -4.83 13.50
N ILE A 96 -9.44 -4.26 13.63
CA ILE A 96 -9.70 -2.89 13.20
C ILE A 96 -8.86 -1.90 14.03
N SER A 97 -8.81 -2.07 15.35
CA SER A 97 -8.02 -1.18 16.22
C SER A 97 -6.54 -1.18 15.86
N THR A 98 -5.97 -2.35 15.63
CA THR A 98 -4.54 -2.50 15.30
C THR A 98 -4.23 -2.03 13.89
N ILE A 99 -5.15 -2.21 12.94
CA ILE A 99 -5.01 -1.66 11.58
C ILE A 99 -5.04 -0.13 11.61
N VAL A 100 -5.98 0.48 12.32
CA VAL A 100 -6.09 1.94 12.42
C VAL A 100 -4.85 2.53 13.10
N SER A 101 -4.41 1.91 14.20
CA SER A 101 -3.18 2.31 14.90
C SER A 101 -1.94 2.18 14.00
N GLY A 102 -1.79 1.05 13.32
CA GLY A 102 -0.67 0.80 12.41
C GLY A 102 -0.63 1.80 11.25
N PHE A 103 -1.77 2.13 10.65
CA PHE A 103 -1.84 3.18 9.62
C PHE A 103 -1.45 4.56 10.14
N LEU A 104 -1.84 4.89 11.37
CA LEU A 104 -1.48 6.16 12.00
C LEU A 104 0.05 6.24 12.22
N LEU A 105 0.67 5.16 12.71
CA LEU A 105 2.13 5.09 12.84
C LEU A 105 2.85 5.14 11.50
N LEU A 106 2.30 4.50 10.46
CA LEU A 106 2.84 4.54 9.11
C LEU A 106 2.82 5.96 8.54
N GLY A 107 1.69 6.66 8.69
CA GLY A 107 1.55 8.06 8.30
C GLY A 107 2.51 8.96 9.07
N PHE A 108 2.69 8.74 10.37
CA PHE A 108 3.64 9.50 11.18
C PHE A 108 5.10 9.29 10.73
N SER A 109 5.48 8.04 10.40
CA SER A 109 6.79 7.72 9.82
C SER A 109 7.05 8.52 8.54
N GLU A 110 6.06 8.67 7.67
CA GLU A 110 6.19 9.46 6.44
C GLU A 110 6.37 10.95 6.72
N ILE A 111 5.64 11.50 7.69
CA ILE A 111 5.81 12.90 8.12
C ILE A 111 7.25 13.14 8.61
N VAL A 112 7.80 12.25 9.43
CA VAL A 112 9.18 12.33 9.92
C VAL A 112 10.19 12.26 8.76
N ARG A 113 9.96 11.36 7.79
CA ARG A 113 10.80 11.25 6.59
C ARG A 113 10.79 12.54 5.78
N LEU A 114 9.61 13.10 5.54
CA LEU A 114 9.44 14.35 4.78
C LEU A 114 10.10 15.53 5.49
N LEU A 115 9.95 15.62 6.81
CA LEU A 115 10.55 16.70 7.58
C LEU A 115 12.08 16.69 7.50
N HIS A 116 12.69 15.51 7.57
CA HIS A 116 14.14 15.40 7.40
C HIS A 116 14.60 15.71 5.98
N GLU A 117 13.83 15.29 4.97
CA GLU A 117 14.14 15.63 3.58
C GLU A 117 14.13 17.15 3.38
N ILE A 118 13.16 17.87 3.94
CA ILE A 118 13.12 19.34 3.92
C ILE A 118 14.35 19.92 4.64
N ASN A 119 14.65 19.45 5.85
CA ASN A 119 15.80 19.93 6.63
C ASN A 119 17.13 19.74 5.88
N ASN A 120 17.29 18.62 5.17
CA ASN A 120 18.49 18.34 4.39
C ASN A 120 18.61 19.18 3.11
N LYS A 121 17.51 19.74 2.60
CA LYS A 121 17.53 20.68 1.45
C LYS A 121 17.76 22.14 1.88
N VAL A 122 17.44 22.47 3.13
CA VAL A 122 17.64 23.82 3.69
C VAL A 122 19.08 24.04 4.17
N LYS A 123 19.78 22.97 4.57
CA LYS A 123 21.23 22.98 4.80
C LYS A 123 22.00 22.94 3.50
#